data_AF-A0A960Z8W0-F1
#
_entry.id   AF-A0A960Z8W0-F1
#
_cell.length_a   1.000
_cell.length_b   1.000
_cell.length_c   1.000
_cell.angle_alpha   90.00
_cell.angle_beta   90.00
_cell.angle_gamma   90.00
#
_symmetry.space_group_name_H-M   'P 1'
#
loop_
_entity.id
_entity.type
_entity.pdbx_description
1 polymer ?
#
loop_
_entity_poly.entity_id
_entity_poly.type
_entity_poly.pdbx_seq_one_letter_code
_entity_poly.pdbx_strand_id
1 'polypeptide(L)' 'MLEIGEKYYFQDTGKGVKEREYGNLLEIKDNFKKIVITADQFHETNYYGIEIWNIIQFCMELF' A
#
# COMPACT_ATOMS: atom_id res chain seq x y z
N MET A 1 -36.11 5.74 -17.06
CA MET A 1 -35.28 4.83 -16.24
C MET A 1 -34.00 5.58 -15.92
N LEU A 2 -33.67 5.77 -14.64
CA LEU A 2 -32.41 6.39 -14.23
C LEU A 2 -31.35 5.27 -14.23
N GLU A 3 -30.39 5.31 -15.14
CA GLU A 3 -29.20 4.47 -15.05
C GLU A 3 -28.23 5.13 -14.06
N ILE A 4 -28.09 4.54 -12.88
CA ILE A 4 -27.04 4.89 -11.94
C ILE A 4 -25.74 4.20 -12.41
N GLY A 5 -24.97 4.88 -13.24
CA GLY A 5 -23.66 4.38 -13.66
C GLY A 5 -22.70 4.33 -12.46
N GLU A 6 -22.30 3.13 -12.04
CA GLU A 6 -21.24 2.95 -11.04
C GLU A 6 -19.90 3.35 -11.66
N LYS A 7 -19.23 4.35 -11.07
CA LYS A 7 -17.87 4.74 -11.45
C LYS A 7 -16.87 3.89 -10.66
N TYR A 8 -16.21 2.97 -11.36
CA TYR A 8 -15.06 2.24 -10.83
C TYR A 8 -13.80 3.09 -11.01
N TYR A 9 -13.18 3.49 -9.90
CA TYR A 9 -11.87 4.14 -9.90
C TYR A 9 -10.80 3.06 -9.89
N PHE A 10 -10.04 2.93 -10.96
CA PHE A 10 -8.87 2.06 -11.02
C PHE A 10 -7.64 2.89 -10.62
N GLN A 11 -6.97 2.51 -9.53
CA GLN A 11 -5.67 3.10 -9.18
C GLN A 11 -4.63 2.53 -10.15
N ASP A 12 -3.99 3.41 -10.94
CA ASP A 12 -2.87 3.03 -11.77
C ASP A 12 -1.71 2.60 -10.87
N THR A 13 -1.23 1.36 -11.04
CA THR A 13 -0.15 0.75 -10.25
C THR A 13 1.18 0.72 -11.01
N GLY A 14 1.34 1.58 -12.03
CA GLY A 14 2.57 1.68 -12.82
C GLY A 14 3.84 1.96 -11.98
N LYS A 15 5.01 1.64 -12.53
CA LYS A 15 6.33 1.73 -11.86
C LYS A 15 6.58 3.07 -11.13
N GLY A 16 6.12 4.19 -11.68
CA GLY A 16 6.32 5.52 -11.07
C GLY A 16 5.46 5.80 -9.83
N VAL A 17 4.43 5.00 -9.56
CA VAL A 17 3.54 5.17 -8.41
C VAL A 17 4.24 4.67 -7.14
N LYS A 18 4.87 3.49 -7.21
CA LYS A 18 5.61 2.90 -6.09
C LYS A 18 6.80 3.75 -5.65
N GLU A 19 7.49 4.38 -6.60
CA GLU A 19 8.60 5.30 -6.30
C GLU A 19 8.11 6.54 -5.55
N ARG A 20 6.93 7.09 -5.92
CA ARG A 20 6.32 8.21 -5.19
C ARG A 20 5.77 7.80 -3.82
N GLU A 21 5.25 6.59 -3.69
CA GLU A 21 4.62 6.12 -2.45
C GLU A 21 5.64 5.64 -1.42
N TYR A 22 6.73 4.99 -1.85
CA TYR A 22 7.69 4.34 -0.97
C TYR A 22 9.09 4.97 -0.99
N GLY A 23 9.40 5.86 -1.94
CA GLY A 23 10.74 6.45 -2.11
C GLY A 23 11.26 7.11 -0.84
N ASN A 24 10.43 7.87 -0.13
CA ASN A 24 10.81 8.51 1.13
C ASN A 24 11.21 7.48 2.21
N LEU A 25 10.54 6.32 2.26
CA LEU A 25 10.90 5.26 3.22
C LEU A 25 12.22 4.59 2.84
N LEU A 26 12.52 4.45 1.55
CA LEU A 26 13.78 3.89 1.05
C LEU A 26 14.99 4.81 1.29
N GLU A 27 14.76 6.12 1.34
CA GLU A 27 15.82 7.10 1.63
C GLU A 27 16.27 7.11 3.10
N ILE A 28 15.48 6.55 4.02
CA ILE A 28 15.81 6.47 5.44
C ILE A 28 16.87 5.39 5.66
N LYS A 29 18.11 5.84 5.87
CA LYS A 29 19.31 5.00 6.08
C LYS A 29 19.46 4.56 7.53
N ASP A 30 18.45 3.87 8.04
CA ASP A 30 18.52 3.17 9.32
C ASP A 30 18.20 1.68 9.15
N ASN A 31 18.43 0.92 10.23
CA ASN A 31 18.16 -0.51 10.28
C ASN A 31 16.85 -0.84 11.01
N PHE A 32 15.96 0.14 11.18
CA PHE A 32 14.65 -0.13 11.77
C PHE A 32 13.72 -0.78 10.74
N LYS A 33 12.87 -1.67 11.25
CA LYS A 33 11.81 -2.32 10.48
C LYS A 33 10.86 -1.25 9.93
N LYS A 34 10.60 -1.29 8.62
CA LYS A 34 9.71 -0.36 7.92
C LYS A 34 8.45 -1.11 7.51
N ILE A 35 7.29 -0.59 7.89
CA ILE A 35 5.99 -1.19 7.59
C ILE A 35 5.07 -0.11 7.02
N VAL A 36 4.42 -0.40 5.90
CA VAL A 36 3.32 0.39 5.35
C VAL A 36 2.01 -0.32 5.63
N ILE A 37 1.08 0.39 6.27
CA ILE A 37 -0.27 -0.11 6.50
C ILE A 37 -1.19 0.47 5.43
N THR A 38 -1.89 -0.37 4.69
CA THR A 38 -2.79 0.03 3.61
C THR A 38 -4.17 -0.61 3.74
N ALA A 39 -5.21 0.10 3.32
CA ALA A 39 -6.56 -0.45 3.19
C ALA A 39 -6.76 -1.20 1.87
N ASP A 40 -5.87 -0.98 0.90
CA ASP A 40 -5.97 -1.58 -0.41
C ASP A 40 -5.69 -3.08 -0.36
N GLN A 41 -6.34 -3.80 -1.27
CA GLN A 41 -6.09 -5.22 -1.50
C GLN A 41 -4.89 -5.40 -2.43
N PHE A 42 -3.75 -4.78 -2.10
CA PHE A 42 -2.53 -4.98 -2.87
C PHE A 42 -2.09 -6.46 -2.76
N HIS A 43 -1.68 -7.03 -3.88
CA HIS A 43 -1.13 -8.39 -3.95
C HIS A 43 0.33 -8.47 -3.48
N GLU A 44 0.96 -7.34 -3.18
CA GLU A 44 2.38 -7.26 -2.86
C GLU A 44 2.57 -7.07 -1.35
N THR A 45 3.32 -7.97 -0.71
CA THR A 45 3.55 -7.98 0.75
C THR A 45 4.90 -7.40 1.15
N ASN A 46 5.77 -7.11 0.18
CA ASN A 46 7.09 -6.53 0.40
C ASN A 46 7.52 -5.65 -0.76
N TYR A 47 8.15 -4.52 -0.45
CA TYR A 47 8.82 -3.67 -1.42
C TYR A 47 10.19 -3.24 -0.89
N TYR A 48 11.27 -3.81 -1.43
CA TYR A 48 12.66 -3.52 -1.03
C TYR A 48 12.91 -3.56 0.49
N GLY A 49 12.32 -4.54 1.19
CA GLY A 49 12.47 -4.69 2.64
C GLY A 49 11.48 -3.87 3.48
N ILE A 50 10.63 -3.06 2.83
CA ILE A 50 9.45 -2.47 3.46
C ILE A 50 8.33 -3.52 3.45
N GLU A 51 7.83 -3.88 4.62
CA GLU A 51 6.68 -4.78 4.71
C GLU A 51 5.39 -4.01 4.42
N ILE A 52 4.47 -4.62 3.67
CA ILE A 52 3.18 -4.02 3.34
C ILE A 52 2.09 -4.87 3.97
N TRP A 53 1.33 -4.28 4.88
CA TRP A 53 0.32 -4.97 5.67
C TRP A 53 -1.05 -4.38 5.35
N ASN A 54 -2.06 -5.24 5.23
CA ASN A 54 -3.44 -4.76 5.19
C ASN A 54 -3.84 -4.23 6.58
N ILE A 55 -4.64 -3.17 6.62
CA ILE A 55 -5.13 -2.57 7.87
C ILE A 55 -5.87 -3.57 8.76
N ILE A 56 -6.60 -4.52 8.17
CA ILE A 56 -7.28 -5.57 8.93
C ILE A 56 -6.25 -6.49 9.60
N GLN A 57 -5.23 -6.92 8.85
CA GLN A 57 -4.16 -7.75 9.39
C GLN A 57 -3.42 -7.03 10.53
N PHE A 58 -3.05 -5.76 10.33
CA PHE A 58 -2.42 -4.94 11.35
C PHE A 58 -3.25 -4.86 12.63
N CYS A 59 -4.55 -4.58 12.51
CA CYS A 59 -5.45 -4.52 13.65
C CYS A 59 -5.66 -5.89 14.33
N MET A 60 -5.46 -7.00 13.63
CA MET A 60 -5.62 -8.35 14.19
C MET A 60 -4.33 -8.90 14.82
N GLU A 61 -3.16 -8.46 14.38
CA GLU A 61 -1.87 -8.93 14.90
C GLU A 61 -1.32 -8.07 16.05
N LEU A 62 -1.78 -6.81 16.18
CA LEU A 62 -1.33 -5.91 17.26
C LEU A 62 -2.21 -5.95 18.53
N PHE A 63 -3.37 -6.61 18.47
CA PHE A 63 -4.31 -6.80 19.59
C PHE A 63 -4.52 -8.30 19.86
#